data_AF-A0A5C5VWD4-F1
#
_entry.id   AF-A0A5C5VWD4-F1
#
_cell.length_a   1.000
_cell.length_b   1.000
_cell.length_c   1.000
_cell.angle_alpha   90.00
_cell.angle_beta   90.00
_cell.angle_gamma   90.00
#
_symmetry.space_group_name_H-M   'P 1'
#
loop_
_entity.id
_entity.type
_entity.pdbx_description
1 polymer ?
#
loop_
_entity_poly.entity_id
_entity_poly.type
_entity_poly.pdbx_seq_one_letter_code
_entity_poly.pdbx_strand_id
1 'polypeptide(L)'
;MGTPATPSLVAESFTARRCRRWRRRIGASAAVLLLTLFARLVLGVYADLRIRATLAEYRTDGEPDDVMSYFAPKGLGDQNAAPLLRGLEKEIATLVPKLHPPCDPLDQSYSWHEEALEYGDSYELLAPYLQVLFDESRELRGRLRVACRMPESDWELSPQAPVIDSLDLGALTAQRRLAKFCRLHAFHAARRGDSAEAIETVFDIFGLARHTRQMYPFLIGELSAAATESLGIRTLEEITPLLQISDGADSEGGPRAVSRETIELLIDHLLDVEPSRRNWEVALHAEALSMVDLAQYFRRGGTVIVGMQFPPTTGFTPLDASVAWCMSPIHALDALRDAQEIRKSRPALDDLTYSAAVALLSDEAPVGALQLASHQLDSQQKAPVWIEYRYRADDRMAAIALAMRLFEHDHGRRPASLDVLVPDYLSALPLDPFRDAPLVYVADPECLHLYCVDEDEVDNGGAYSRKRDFKKSCADRAFFLNGDRPRDSMPPDYWIRKLDQLVGPPGRNPDEAPACDPAED
;
A
#
# COMPACT_ATOMS: atom_id res chain seq x y z
N MET A 1 26.72 71.15 54.43
CA MET A 1 25.25 70.96 54.43
C MET A 1 24.78 71.05 52.98
N GLY A 2 24.62 69.90 52.31
CA GLY A 2 24.18 69.82 50.92
C GLY A 2 22.67 69.64 50.84
N THR A 3 22.01 70.44 50.01
CA THR A 3 20.58 70.39 49.71
C THR A 3 20.25 69.18 48.81
N PRO A 4 19.26 68.34 49.17
CA PRO A 4 18.86 67.22 48.32
C PRO A 4 18.07 67.74 47.10
N ALA A 5 18.53 67.36 45.91
CA ALA A 5 17.84 67.66 44.66
C ALA A 5 16.49 66.91 44.60
N THR A 6 15.45 67.62 44.16
CA THR A 6 14.05 67.18 44.06
C THR A 6 13.86 66.09 42.98
N PRO A 7 13.32 64.91 43.31
CA PRO A 7 13.15 63.80 42.35
C PRO A 7 11.90 63.87 41.44
N SER A 8 11.12 64.96 41.44
CA SER A 8 9.76 64.96 40.85
C SER A 8 9.69 65.17 39.32
N LEU A 9 10.64 65.89 38.70
CA LEU A 9 10.56 66.20 37.25
C LEU A 9 11.00 65.05 36.34
N VAL A 10 11.78 64.09 36.85
CA VAL A 10 12.22 62.94 36.05
C VAL A 10 11.07 61.94 35.86
N ALA A 11 10.24 61.73 36.89
CA ALA A 11 9.15 60.75 36.87
C ALA A 11 8.05 61.04 35.82
N GLU A 12 7.67 62.30 35.61
CA GLU A 12 6.66 62.68 34.61
C GLU A 12 7.14 62.50 33.16
N SER A 13 8.44 62.70 32.91
CA SER A 13 9.01 62.49 31.57
C SER A 13 9.06 61.01 31.17
N PHE A 14 9.18 60.10 32.15
CA PHE A 14 9.20 58.66 31.92
C PHE A 14 7.82 58.10 31.60
N THR A 15 6.76 58.58 32.28
CA THR A 15 5.38 58.13 32.03
C THR A 15 4.89 58.54 30.64
N ALA A 16 5.14 59.78 30.22
CA ALA A 16 4.76 60.26 28.88
C ALA A 16 5.44 59.48 27.74
N ARG A 17 6.74 59.15 27.89
CA ARG A 17 7.48 58.33 26.91
C ARG A 17 6.96 56.89 26.85
N ARG A 18 6.62 56.29 28.01
CA ARG A 18 6.05 54.93 28.09
C ARG A 18 4.67 54.86 27.42
N CYS A 19 3.79 55.85 27.66
CA CYS A 19 2.49 55.94 26.99
C CYS A 19 2.61 56.09 25.47
N ARG A 20 3.55 56.91 24.96
CA ARG A 20 3.77 57.06 23.52
C ARG A 20 4.28 55.77 22.86
N ARG A 21 5.21 55.05 23.51
CA ARG A 21 5.70 53.75 23.01
C ARG A 21 4.60 52.69 23.01
N TRP A 22 3.77 52.65 24.05
CA TRP A 22 2.65 51.70 24.14
C TRP A 22 1.59 51.96 23.06
N ARG A 23 1.19 53.22 22.84
CA ARG A 23 0.27 53.58 21.74
C ARG A 23 0.82 53.20 20.36
N ARG A 24 2.13 53.40 20.11
CA ARG A 24 2.77 52.98 18.85
C ARG A 24 2.75 51.47 18.67
N ARG A 25 3.00 50.70 19.74
CA ARG A 25 2.94 49.23 19.70
C ARG A 25 1.52 48.75 19.39
N ILE A 26 0.50 49.32 20.06
CA ILE A 26 -0.90 48.99 19.76
C ILE A 26 -1.26 49.33 18.32
N GLY A 27 -0.86 50.52 17.84
CA GLY A 27 -1.10 50.93 16.46
C GLY A 27 -0.45 49.99 15.44
N ALA A 28 0.79 49.57 15.70
CA ALA A 28 1.49 48.59 14.86
C ALA A 28 0.80 47.22 14.88
N SER A 29 0.44 46.70 16.06
CA SER A 29 -0.28 45.43 16.19
C SER A 29 -1.65 45.46 15.51
N ALA A 30 -2.40 46.56 15.65
CA ALA A 30 -3.68 46.74 14.96
C ALA A 30 -3.50 46.81 13.43
N ALA A 31 -2.47 47.49 12.94
CA ALA A 31 -2.16 47.55 11.52
C ALA A 31 -1.79 46.16 10.95
N VAL A 32 -0.97 45.38 11.67
CA VAL A 32 -0.64 44.00 11.30
C VAL A 32 -1.90 43.13 11.28
N LEU A 33 -2.75 43.21 12.32
CA LEU A 33 -4.00 42.46 12.37
C LEU A 33 -4.92 42.81 11.18
N LEU A 34 -5.09 44.10 10.86
CA LEU A 34 -5.90 44.55 9.73
C LEU A 34 -5.31 44.07 8.39
N LEU A 35 -3.99 44.11 8.23
CA LEU A 35 -3.30 43.60 7.05
C LEU A 35 -3.54 42.10 6.90
N THR A 36 -3.41 41.32 7.98
CA THR A 36 -3.64 39.86 7.97
C THR A 36 -5.10 39.54 7.63
N LEU A 37 -6.07 40.26 8.22
CA LEU A 37 -7.49 40.08 7.91
C LEU A 37 -7.81 40.45 6.46
N PHE A 38 -7.22 41.52 5.93
CA PHE A 38 -7.36 41.93 4.54
C PHE A 38 -6.75 40.90 3.58
N ALA A 39 -5.52 40.45 3.85
CA ALA A 39 -4.85 39.42 3.07
C ALA A 39 -5.65 38.13 3.06
N ARG A 40 -6.17 37.70 4.22
CA ARG A 40 -7.07 36.55 4.34
C ARG A 40 -8.32 36.71 3.48
N LEU A 41 -8.97 37.88 3.52
CA LEU A 41 -10.16 38.13 2.72
C LEU A 41 -9.86 38.03 1.22
N VAL A 42 -8.79 38.69 0.76
CA VAL A 42 -8.37 38.67 -0.65
C VAL A 42 -8.03 37.25 -1.10
N LEU A 43 -7.21 36.53 -0.33
CA LEU A 43 -6.85 35.15 -0.63
C LEU A 43 -8.06 34.21 -0.55
N GLY A 44 -8.99 34.45 0.37
CA GLY A 44 -10.24 33.68 0.49
C GLY A 44 -11.15 33.84 -0.72
N VAL A 45 -11.32 35.07 -1.22
CA VAL A 45 -12.06 35.33 -2.47
C VAL A 45 -11.36 34.68 -3.66
N TYR A 46 -10.04 34.80 -3.74
CA TYR A 46 -9.26 34.17 -4.82
C TYR A 46 -9.36 32.64 -4.80
N ALA A 47 -9.24 32.02 -3.62
CA ALA A 47 -9.41 30.57 -3.45
C ALA A 47 -10.82 30.11 -3.84
N ASP A 48 -11.88 30.84 -3.44
CA ASP A 48 -13.26 30.51 -3.82
C ASP A 48 -13.47 30.56 -5.34
N LEU A 49 -12.93 31.59 -6.01
CA LEU A 49 -12.97 31.68 -7.48
C LEU A 49 -12.24 30.51 -8.15
N ARG A 50 -11.06 30.13 -7.64
CA ARG A 50 -10.28 29.00 -8.17
C ARG A 50 -11.00 27.67 -7.96
N ILE A 51 -11.57 27.42 -6.78
CA ILE A 51 -12.36 26.19 -6.49
C ILE A 51 -13.52 26.07 -7.48
N ARG A 52 -14.27 27.15 -7.70
CA ARG A 52 -15.39 27.14 -8.66
C ARG A 52 -14.94 26.92 -10.10
N ALA A 53 -13.81 27.51 -10.50
CA ALA A 53 -13.24 27.30 -11.82
C ALA A 53 -12.83 25.84 -12.01
N THR A 54 -12.11 25.25 -11.05
CA THR A 54 -11.71 23.84 -11.09
C THR A 54 -12.92 22.91 -11.17
N LEU A 55 -13.96 23.11 -10.34
CA LEU A 55 -15.20 22.31 -10.42
C LEU A 55 -15.93 22.50 -11.76
N ALA A 56 -15.86 23.69 -12.36
CA ALA A 56 -16.45 23.92 -13.68
C ALA A 56 -15.66 23.21 -14.79
N GLU A 57 -14.34 23.07 -14.67
CA GLU A 57 -13.51 22.25 -15.57
C GLU A 57 -13.97 20.79 -15.52
N TYR A 58 -14.06 20.17 -14.33
CA TYR A 58 -14.57 18.79 -14.17
C TYR A 58 -15.93 18.59 -14.85
N ARG A 59 -16.89 19.49 -14.61
CA ARG A 59 -18.22 19.42 -15.26
C ARG A 59 -18.16 19.56 -16.78
N THR A 60 -17.28 20.42 -17.29
CA THR A 60 -17.13 20.65 -18.74
C THR A 60 -16.56 19.40 -19.42
N ASP A 61 -15.65 18.72 -18.73
CA ASP A 61 -15.01 17.50 -19.22
C ASP A 61 -15.89 16.24 -19.01
N GLY A 62 -17.07 16.39 -18.39
CA GLY A 62 -18.00 15.29 -18.09
C GLY A 62 -17.52 14.36 -16.98
N GLU A 63 -16.52 14.79 -16.21
CA GLU A 63 -15.97 14.05 -15.09
C GLU A 63 -16.79 14.33 -13.81
N PRO A 64 -16.91 13.35 -12.90
CA PRO A 64 -17.43 13.59 -11.55
C PRO A 64 -16.81 14.84 -10.91
N ASP A 65 -17.63 15.70 -10.30
CA ASP A 65 -17.18 16.92 -9.61
C ASP A 65 -17.36 16.83 -8.09
N ASP A 66 -17.77 15.68 -7.59
CA ASP A 66 -17.97 15.37 -6.17
C ASP A 66 -17.32 14.02 -5.83
N VAL A 67 -16.36 14.04 -4.91
CA VAL A 67 -15.68 12.84 -4.41
C VAL A 67 -16.66 11.85 -3.75
N MET A 68 -17.77 12.34 -3.18
CA MET A 68 -18.77 11.50 -2.55
C MET A 68 -19.51 10.59 -3.55
N SER A 69 -19.48 10.92 -4.83
CA SER A 69 -20.09 10.09 -5.88
C SER A 69 -19.49 8.68 -5.96
N TYR A 70 -18.22 8.50 -5.56
CA TYR A 70 -17.59 7.18 -5.51
C TYR A 70 -18.07 6.28 -4.34
N PHE A 71 -18.76 6.87 -3.36
CA PHE A 71 -19.31 6.16 -2.20
C PHE A 71 -20.81 5.93 -2.31
N ALA A 72 -21.39 6.17 -3.50
CA ALA A 72 -22.80 5.90 -3.73
C ALA A 72 -23.09 4.39 -3.54
N PRO A 73 -24.14 4.02 -2.78
CA PRO A 73 -24.51 2.61 -2.60
C PRO A 73 -24.75 1.93 -3.94
N LYS A 74 -24.16 0.75 -4.12
CA LYS A 74 -24.28 -0.04 -5.35
C LYS A 74 -25.52 -0.94 -5.36
N GLY A 75 -26.12 -1.20 -4.20
CA GLY A 75 -27.35 -1.99 -4.09
C GLY A 75 -27.17 -3.48 -4.39
N LEU A 76 -26.01 -4.05 -4.02
CA LEU A 76 -25.61 -5.42 -4.39
C LEU A 76 -26.41 -6.54 -3.69
N GLY A 77 -27.08 -6.27 -2.57
CA GLY A 77 -27.84 -7.27 -1.82
C GLY A 77 -26.98 -8.50 -1.45
N ASP A 78 -27.46 -9.70 -1.76
CA ASP A 78 -26.78 -10.97 -1.47
C ASP A 78 -25.49 -11.19 -2.27
N GLN A 79 -25.22 -10.37 -3.29
CA GLN A 79 -23.98 -10.44 -4.07
C GLN A 79 -22.84 -9.62 -3.46
N ASN A 80 -23.09 -8.91 -2.35
CA ASN A 80 -22.09 -8.08 -1.69
C ASN A 80 -21.09 -8.93 -0.89
N ALA A 81 -19.81 -8.89 -1.28
CA ALA A 81 -18.76 -9.60 -0.54
C ALA A 81 -18.38 -8.93 0.80
N ALA A 82 -18.59 -7.62 0.95
CA ALA A 82 -18.07 -6.87 2.11
C ALA A 82 -18.57 -7.37 3.47
N PRO A 83 -19.87 -7.70 3.67
CA PRO A 83 -20.34 -8.24 4.95
C PRO A 83 -19.69 -9.58 5.31
N LEU A 84 -19.46 -10.44 4.31
CA LEU A 84 -18.77 -11.72 4.51
C LEU A 84 -17.33 -11.49 4.94
N LEU A 85 -16.59 -10.64 4.23
CA LEU A 85 -15.19 -10.32 4.53
C LEU A 85 -15.03 -9.72 5.94
N ARG A 86 -15.89 -8.76 6.33
CA ARG A 86 -15.91 -8.20 7.70
C ARG A 86 -16.16 -9.26 8.77
N GLY A 87 -17.03 -10.23 8.49
CA GLY A 87 -17.31 -11.35 9.39
C GLY A 87 -16.08 -12.26 9.56
N LEU A 88 -15.44 -12.59 8.45
CA LEU A 88 -14.25 -13.46 8.41
C LEU A 88 -13.06 -12.86 9.14
N GLU A 89 -12.83 -11.55 9.02
CA GLU A 89 -11.76 -10.85 9.75
C GLU A 89 -11.89 -11.02 11.27
N LYS A 90 -13.11 -10.84 11.80
CA LYS A 90 -13.38 -11.02 13.23
C LYS A 90 -13.13 -12.46 13.66
N GLU A 91 -13.48 -13.42 12.82
CA GLU A 91 -13.31 -14.83 13.11
C GLU A 91 -11.84 -15.25 13.09
N ILE A 92 -11.05 -14.82 12.10
CA ILE A 92 -9.59 -15.04 12.08
C ILE A 92 -8.96 -14.47 13.35
N ALA A 93 -9.33 -13.26 13.78
CA ALA A 93 -8.83 -12.67 15.01
C ALA A 93 -9.10 -13.54 16.27
N THR A 94 -10.10 -14.42 16.25
CA THR A 94 -10.41 -15.35 17.36
C THR A 94 -9.74 -16.72 17.26
N LEU A 95 -9.39 -17.16 16.05
CA LEU A 95 -8.71 -18.44 15.82
C LEU A 95 -7.24 -18.36 16.25
N VAL A 96 -6.62 -17.23 15.93
CA VAL A 96 -5.17 -17.07 16.01
C VAL A 96 -4.64 -17.11 17.46
N PRO A 97 -5.31 -16.53 18.48
CA PRO A 97 -4.89 -16.67 19.89
C PRO A 97 -4.98 -18.08 20.48
N LYS A 98 -5.76 -18.99 19.87
CA LYS A 98 -5.95 -20.36 20.40
C LYS A 98 -4.76 -21.28 20.13
N LEU A 99 -3.79 -20.85 19.32
CA LEU A 99 -2.68 -21.70 18.87
C LEU A 99 -1.38 -21.61 19.70
N HIS A 100 -1.27 -20.72 20.69
CA HIS A 100 -0.03 -20.36 21.45
C HIS A 100 1.18 -19.94 20.57
N PRO A 101 1.93 -18.85 20.86
CA PRO A 101 2.05 -18.09 22.12
C PRO A 101 1.76 -16.55 21.92
N PRO A 102 2.18 -15.59 22.80
CA PRO A 102 1.30 -14.61 23.45
C PRO A 102 1.50 -13.16 22.93
N CYS A 103 1.40 -12.95 21.62
CA CYS A 103 1.44 -11.63 20.95
C CYS A 103 0.55 -11.71 19.70
N ASP A 104 0.09 -10.59 19.11
CA ASP A 104 -0.83 -10.58 17.93
C ASP A 104 -0.40 -11.63 16.87
N PRO A 105 -1.02 -12.83 16.85
CA PRO A 105 -0.28 -13.97 16.35
C PRO A 105 -0.35 -14.10 14.85
N LEU A 106 -1.19 -13.35 14.13
CA LEU A 106 -1.22 -13.44 12.66
C LEU A 106 -0.14 -12.57 12.03
N ASP A 107 0.03 -11.34 12.52
CA ASP A 107 1.08 -10.46 12.01
C ASP A 107 2.48 -10.98 12.38
N GLN A 108 2.63 -11.57 13.58
CA GLN A 108 3.89 -12.16 13.99
C GLN A 108 4.12 -13.58 13.43
N SER A 109 3.10 -14.44 13.30
CA SER A 109 3.29 -15.74 12.61
C SER A 109 3.56 -15.53 11.12
N TYR A 110 2.99 -14.49 10.52
CA TYR A 110 3.35 -14.07 9.17
C TYR A 110 4.77 -13.47 9.13
N SER A 111 5.17 -12.63 10.07
CA SER A 111 6.55 -12.13 10.11
C SER A 111 7.54 -13.28 10.30
N TRP A 112 7.21 -14.27 11.13
CA TRP A 112 7.99 -15.50 11.28
C TRP A 112 7.95 -16.35 10.04
N HIS A 113 6.84 -16.40 9.30
CA HIS A 113 6.78 -17.14 8.06
C HIS A 113 7.55 -16.42 6.95
N GLU A 114 7.48 -15.10 6.84
CA GLU A 114 8.32 -14.34 5.91
C GLU A 114 9.79 -14.48 6.28
N GLU A 115 10.15 -14.41 7.56
CA GLU A 115 11.52 -14.70 8.01
C GLU A 115 11.87 -16.19 7.75
N ALA A 116 10.98 -17.13 8.05
CA ALA A 116 11.19 -18.57 7.83
C ALA A 116 11.41 -18.90 6.35
N LEU A 117 10.56 -18.34 5.50
CA LEU A 117 10.68 -18.33 4.05
C LEU A 117 11.84 -17.47 3.56
N GLU A 118 12.39 -16.56 4.36
CA GLU A 118 13.63 -15.85 4.05
C GLU A 118 14.85 -16.65 4.50
N TYR A 119 14.71 -17.69 5.34
CA TYR A 119 15.86 -18.46 5.86
C TYR A 119 15.82 -19.97 5.57
N GLY A 120 14.83 -20.47 4.81
CA GLY A 120 14.88 -21.76 4.08
C GLY A 120 14.56 -23.03 4.89
N ASP A 121 14.97 -23.10 6.15
CA ASP A 121 15.04 -24.38 6.89
C ASP A 121 13.95 -24.58 7.96
N SER A 122 12.88 -23.80 7.92
CA SER A 122 11.93 -23.68 9.07
C SER A 122 10.50 -24.13 8.77
N TYR A 123 10.16 -24.52 7.53
CA TYR A 123 8.84 -25.08 7.24
C TYR A 123 8.57 -26.35 8.06
N GLU A 124 9.55 -27.25 8.18
CA GLU A 124 9.37 -28.50 8.92
C GLU A 124 9.02 -28.26 10.40
N LEU A 125 9.52 -27.17 10.98
CA LEU A 125 9.20 -26.75 12.35
C LEU A 125 7.78 -26.20 12.48
N LEU A 126 7.28 -25.50 11.44
CA LEU A 126 5.96 -24.85 11.44
C LEU A 126 4.84 -25.75 10.91
N ALA A 127 5.16 -26.77 10.11
CA ALA A 127 4.18 -27.61 9.43
C ALA A 127 3.11 -28.23 10.36
N PRO A 128 3.45 -28.72 11.58
CA PRO A 128 2.43 -29.23 12.51
C PRO A 128 1.44 -28.14 12.98
N TYR A 129 1.92 -26.92 13.22
CA TYR A 129 1.08 -25.79 13.64
C TYR A 129 0.17 -25.31 12.52
N LEU A 130 0.73 -25.18 11.30
CA LEU A 130 -0.05 -24.83 10.12
C LEU A 130 -1.12 -25.89 9.83
N GLN A 131 -0.80 -27.17 10.04
CA GLN A 131 -1.77 -28.24 9.88
C GLN A 131 -2.97 -28.08 10.82
N VAL A 132 -2.75 -27.84 12.12
CA VAL A 132 -3.84 -27.61 13.08
C VAL A 132 -4.64 -26.36 12.70
N LEU A 133 -3.96 -25.25 12.42
CA LEU A 133 -4.60 -23.99 12.02
C LEU A 133 -5.53 -24.21 10.81
N PHE A 134 -5.07 -24.93 9.79
CA PHE A 134 -5.85 -25.15 8.57
C PHE A 134 -6.87 -26.29 8.68
N ASP A 135 -6.73 -27.22 9.61
CA ASP A 135 -7.81 -28.15 9.92
C ASP A 135 -8.96 -27.45 10.63
N GLU A 136 -8.67 -26.58 11.61
CA GLU A 136 -9.69 -25.83 12.36
C GLU A 136 -10.38 -24.74 11.53
N SER A 137 -9.68 -24.13 10.57
CA SER A 137 -10.23 -23.03 9.76
C SER A 137 -10.90 -23.47 8.45
N ARG A 138 -11.24 -24.76 8.29
CA ARG A 138 -11.78 -25.28 7.01
C ARG A 138 -13.05 -24.55 6.54
N GLU A 139 -14.01 -24.37 7.45
CA GLU A 139 -15.26 -23.68 7.12
C GLU A 139 -15.04 -22.20 6.81
N LEU A 140 -14.14 -21.55 7.56
CA LEU A 140 -13.74 -20.17 7.34
C LEU A 140 -13.16 -20.00 5.93
N ARG A 141 -12.23 -20.88 5.52
CA ARG A 141 -11.64 -20.84 4.17
C ARG A 141 -12.67 -21.05 3.07
N GLY A 142 -13.63 -21.94 3.26
CA GLY A 142 -14.74 -22.12 2.32
C GLY A 142 -15.55 -20.84 2.12
N ARG A 143 -15.90 -20.15 3.21
CA ARG A 143 -16.60 -18.85 3.15
C ARG A 143 -15.73 -17.73 2.56
N LEU A 144 -14.44 -17.71 2.88
CA LEU A 144 -13.49 -16.76 2.32
C LEU A 144 -13.40 -16.91 0.79
N ARG A 145 -13.27 -18.14 0.30
CA ARG A 145 -13.27 -18.44 -1.13
C ARG A 145 -14.56 -18.01 -1.83
N VAL A 146 -15.71 -18.24 -1.19
CA VAL A 146 -17.00 -17.76 -1.72
C VAL A 146 -17.00 -16.23 -1.83
N ALA A 147 -16.56 -15.52 -0.78
CA ALA A 147 -16.47 -14.07 -0.78
C ALA A 147 -15.51 -13.57 -1.88
N CYS A 148 -14.30 -14.15 -1.99
CA CYS A 148 -13.31 -13.77 -3.01
C CYS A 148 -13.73 -14.06 -4.45
N ARG A 149 -14.70 -14.96 -4.67
CA ARG A 149 -15.29 -15.26 -5.98
C ARG A 149 -16.46 -14.36 -6.34
N MET A 150 -16.96 -13.57 -5.40
CA MET A 150 -17.99 -12.57 -5.71
C MET A 150 -17.38 -11.45 -6.56
N PRO A 151 -18.10 -10.95 -7.58
CA PRO A 151 -17.54 -9.96 -8.50
C PRO A 151 -17.33 -8.59 -7.83
N GLU A 152 -18.19 -8.23 -6.88
CA GLU A 152 -18.23 -6.89 -6.31
C GLU A 152 -18.40 -6.88 -4.79
N SER A 153 -17.90 -5.82 -4.17
CA SER A 153 -18.15 -5.43 -2.80
C SER A 153 -18.62 -3.97 -2.74
N ASP A 154 -19.53 -3.74 -1.79
CA ASP A 154 -19.97 -2.43 -1.34
C ASP A 154 -19.79 -2.37 0.17
N TRP A 155 -18.80 -1.59 0.60
CA TRP A 155 -18.45 -1.47 2.01
C TRP A 155 -19.37 -0.54 2.78
N GLU A 156 -20.37 0.07 2.11
CA GLU A 156 -21.36 0.96 2.73
C GLU A 156 -20.70 2.07 3.57
N LEU A 157 -19.55 2.55 3.11
CA LEU A 157 -18.82 3.62 3.78
C LEU A 157 -19.59 4.93 3.60
N SER A 158 -19.72 5.69 4.67
CA SER A 158 -20.37 7.00 4.67
C SER A 158 -19.40 8.08 5.14
N PRO A 159 -18.34 8.36 4.34
CA PRO A 159 -17.35 9.35 4.74
C PRO A 159 -17.96 10.73 4.89
N GLN A 160 -17.36 11.55 5.75
CA GLN A 160 -17.68 12.97 5.89
C GLN A 160 -16.57 13.81 5.28
N ALA A 161 -16.93 14.97 4.73
CA ALA A 161 -15.95 15.92 4.24
C ALA A 161 -15.13 16.54 5.40
N PRO A 162 -13.79 16.66 5.29
CA PRO A 162 -13.00 16.23 4.15
C PRO A 162 -12.82 14.70 4.15
N VAL A 163 -13.01 14.04 3.01
CA VAL A 163 -13.05 12.56 2.96
C VAL A 163 -11.80 11.90 3.51
N ILE A 164 -10.65 12.57 3.40
CA ILE A 164 -9.36 12.11 3.95
C ILE A 164 -9.42 11.81 5.45
N ASP A 165 -10.25 12.52 6.22
CA ASP A 165 -10.41 12.32 7.67
C ASP A 165 -11.30 11.10 8.01
N SER A 166 -11.99 10.54 7.01
CA SER A 166 -12.95 9.44 7.18
C SER A 166 -12.41 8.07 6.74
N LEU A 167 -11.12 7.99 6.38
CA LEU A 167 -10.48 6.75 5.94
C LEU A 167 -10.20 5.84 7.13
N ASP A 168 -10.92 4.71 7.22
CA ASP A 168 -10.62 3.64 8.18
C ASP A 168 -9.49 2.76 7.63
N LEU A 169 -8.26 3.10 8.02
CA LEU A 169 -7.05 2.34 7.72
C LEU A 169 -7.01 0.96 8.42
N GLY A 170 -7.83 0.77 9.46
CA GLY A 170 -7.96 -0.51 10.15
C GLY A 170 -8.55 -1.58 9.24
N ALA A 171 -9.56 -1.23 8.42
CA ALA A 171 -10.15 -2.13 7.43
C ALA A 171 -9.14 -2.59 6.37
N LEU A 172 -8.27 -1.68 5.87
CA LEU A 172 -7.19 -2.04 4.94
C LEU A 172 -6.19 -3.03 5.57
N THR A 173 -5.83 -2.79 6.83
CA THR A 173 -4.94 -3.67 7.60
C THR A 173 -5.57 -5.06 7.76
N ALA A 174 -6.87 -5.12 7.99
CA ALA A 174 -7.60 -6.37 8.16
C ALA A 174 -7.72 -7.19 6.86
N GLN A 175 -7.91 -6.54 5.70
CA GLN A 175 -7.83 -7.22 4.39
C GLN A 175 -6.44 -7.81 4.14
N ARG A 176 -5.38 -7.05 4.46
CA ARG A 176 -3.99 -7.55 4.33
C ARG A 176 -3.75 -8.76 5.22
N ARG A 177 -4.35 -8.82 6.42
CA ARG A 177 -4.29 -9.98 7.31
C ARG A 177 -4.96 -11.21 6.69
N LEU A 178 -6.13 -11.07 6.06
CA LEU A 178 -6.75 -12.18 5.31
C LEU A 178 -5.84 -12.69 4.19
N ALA A 179 -5.22 -11.79 3.43
CA ALA A 179 -4.32 -12.17 2.34
C ALA A 179 -3.07 -12.89 2.82
N LYS A 180 -2.49 -12.44 3.95
CA LYS A 180 -1.38 -13.12 4.62
C LYS A 180 -1.78 -14.55 5.05
N PHE A 181 -2.99 -14.71 5.60
CA PHE A 181 -3.53 -16.02 5.96
C PHE A 181 -3.70 -16.93 4.73
N CYS A 182 -4.21 -16.41 3.61
CA CYS A 182 -4.27 -17.13 2.34
C CYS A 182 -2.89 -17.54 1.84
N ARG A 183 -1.88 -16.66 1.88
CA ARG A 183 -0.51 -17.00 1.47
C ARG A 183 0.04 -18.19 2.26
N LEU A 184 -0.11 -18.18 3.60
CA LEU A 184 0.30 -19.30 4.45
C LEU A 184 -0.38 -20.60 4.03
N HIS A 185 -1.67 -20.52 3.72
CA HIS A 185 -2.46 -21.67 3.31
C HIS A 185 -2.02 -22.23 1.95
N ALA A 186 -1.79 -21.36 0.96
CA ALA A 186 -1.32 -21.74 -0.36
C ALA A 186 0.04 -22.45 -0.29
N PHE A 187 0.97 -21.91 0.51
CA PHE A 187 2.28 -22.51 0.71
C PHE A 187 2.19 -23.90 1.38
N HIS A 188 1.39 -24.02 2.45
CA HIS A 188 1.16 -25.29 3.14
C HIS A 188 0.52 -26.34 2.21
N ALA A 189 -0.47 -25.94 1.42
CA ALA A 189 -1.12 -26.80 0.44
C ALA A 189 -0.13 -27.32 -0.61
N ALA A 190 0.68 -26.42 -1.20
CA ALA A 190 1.69 -26.79 -2.19
C ALA A 190 2.73 -27.76 -1.63
N ARG A 191 3.21 -27.54 -0.39
CA ARG A 191 4.15 -28.44 0.30
C ARG A 191 3.57 -29.81 0.61
N ARG A 192 2.24 -29.92 0.75
CA ARG A 192 1.51 -31.18 0.89
C ARG A 192 1.19 -31.86 -0.45
N GLY A 193 1.56 -31.24 -1.57
CA GLY A 193 1.27 -31.71 -2.92
C GLY A 193 -0.13 -31.34 -3.43
N ASP A 194 -0.94 -30.61 -2.66
CA ASP A 194 -2.27 -30.15 -3.10
C ASP A 194 -2.12 -28.87 -3.93
N SER A 195 -1.72 -29.05 -5.18
CA SER A 195 -1.41 -27.96 -6.12
C SER A 195 -2.67 -27.21 -6.54
N ALA A 196 -3.81 -27.91 -6.66
CA ALA A 196 -5.10 -27.28 -6.93
C ALA A 196 -5.49 -26.32 -5.82
N GLU A 197 -5.44 -26.76 -4.55
CA GLU A 197 -5.78 -25.89 -3.42
C GLU A 197 -4.83 -24.70 -3.30
N ALA A 198 -3.54 -24.91 -3.59
CA ALA A 198 -2.56 -23.83 -3.56
C ALA A 198 -2.90 -22.73 -4.58
N ILE A 199 -3.21 -23.11 -5.83
CA ILE A 199 -3.57 -22.16 -6.89
C ILE A 199 -4.95 -21.53 -6.66
N GLU A 200 -5.95 -22.30 -6.21
CA GLU A 200 -7.25 -21.74 -5.82
C GLU A 200 -7.10 -20.69 -4.71
N THR A 201 -6.18 -20.92 -3.76
CA THR A 201 -5.89 -19.95 -2.69
C THR A 201 -5.15 -18.71 -3.21
N VAL A 202 -4.31 -18.83 -4.25
CA VAL A 202 -3.73 -17.65 -4.93
C VAL A 202 -4.81 -16.79 -5.58
N PHE A 203 -5.78 -17.40 -6.26
CA PHE A 203 -6.95 -16.67 -6.75
C PHE A 203 -7.75 -16.00 -5.62
N ASP A 204 -7.83 -16.63 -4.44
CA ASP A 204 -8.46 -16.01 -3.27
C ASP A 204 -7.71 -14.73 -2.84
N ILE A 205 -6.37 -14.68 -2.93
CA ILE A 205 -5.56 -13.47 -2.67
C ILE A 205 -5.89 -12.36 -3.68
N PHE A 206 -5.97 -12.68 -4.98
CA PHE A 206 -6.34 -11.71 -6.00
C PHE A 206 -7.79 -11.22 -5.86
N GLY A 207 -8.70 -12.08 -5.42
CA GLY A 207 -10.06 -11.68 -5.03
C GLY A 207 -10.07 -10.67 -3.87
N LEU A 208 -9.23 -10.87 -2.84
CA LEU A 208 -9.05 -9.90 -1.75
C LEU A 208 -8.47 -8.57 -2.23
N ALA A 209 -7.49 -8.59 -3.13
CA ALA A 209 -6.96 -7.38 -3.75
C ALA A 209 -8.08 -6.61 -4.46
N ARG A 210 -8.89 -7.28 -5.28
CA ARG A 210 -10.06 -6.67 -5.95
C ARG A 210 -11.03 -6.02 -4.97
N HIS A 211 -11.41 -6.70 -3.88
CA HIS A 211 -12.33 -6.13 -2.88
C HIS A 211 -11.71 -4.99 -2.06
N THR A 212 -10.38 -4.99 -1.90
CA THR A 212 -9.62 -3.89 -1.29
C THR A 212 -9.67 -2.65 -2.18
N ARG A 213 -9.51 -2.77 -3.51
CA ARG A 213 -9.67 -1.66 -4.47
C ARG A 213 -11.08 -1.06 -4.41
N GLN A 214 -12.09 -1.91 -4.30
CA GLN A 214 -13.50 -1.49 -4.21
C GLN A 214 -13.86 -0.85 -2.85
N MET A 215 -13.01 -0.98 -1.83
CA MET A 215 -13.22 -0.38 -0.51
C MET A 215 -12.96 1.12 -0.51
N TYR A 216 -11.80 1.53 -1.02
CA TYR A 216 -11.41 2.93 -1.09
C TYR A 216 -10.99 3.27 -2.52
N PRO A 217 -11.73 4.17 -3.20
CA PRO A 217 -11.43 4.58 -4.56
C PRO A 217 -10.23 5.54 -4.61
N PHE A 218 -9.31 5.53 -3.65
CA PHE A 218 -8.18 6.46 -3.50
C PHE A 218 -6.85 5.75 -3.69
N LEU A 219 -5.75 6.52 -3.82
CA LEU A 219 -4.41 5.94 -3.99
C LEU A 219 -4.03 4.98 -2.86
N ILE A 220 -4.40 5.28 -1.61
CA ILE A 220 -4.11 4.39 -0.48
C ILE A 220 -4.81 3.03 -0.61
N GLY A 221 -6.02 2.99 -1.17
CA GLY A 221 -6.76 1.77 -1.44
C GLY A 221 -6.08 0.94 -2.52
N GLU A 222 -5.70 1.58 -3.62
CA GLU A 222 -4.98 0.93 -4.72
C GLU A 222 -3.61 0.41 -4.29
N LEU A 223 -2.82 1.21 -3.56
CA LEU A 223 -1.53 0.78 -3.01
C LEU A 223 -1.68 -0.41 -2.05
N SER A 224 -2.74 -0.43 -1.24
CA SER A 224 -3.02 -1.53 -0.32
C SER A 224 -3.44 -2.81 -1.08
N ALA A 225 -4.22 -2.65 -2.14
CA ALA A 225 -4.61 -3.76 -3.01
C ALA A 225 -3.41 -4.32 -3.79
N ALA A 226 -2.59 -3.46 -4.36
CA ALA A 226 -1.40 -3.85 -5.11
C ALA A 226 -0.36 -4.52 -4.18
N ALA A 227 -0.24 -4.05 -2.93
CA ALA A 227 0.54 -4.74 -1.91
C ALA A 227 -0.04 -6.14 -1.56
N THR A 228 -1.36 -6.31 -1.66
CA THR A 228 -2.05 -7.59 -1.44
C THR A 228 -1.83 -8.55 -2.61
N GLU A 229 -1.93 -8.06 -3.84
CA GLU A 229 -1.64 -8.79 -5.08
C GLU A 229 -0.19 -9.26 -5.13
N SER A 230 0.76 -8.41 -4.72
CA SER A 230 2.17 -8.78 -4.56
C SER A 230 2.37 -9.97 -3.61
N LEU A 231 1.50 -10.20 -2.63
CA LEU A 231 1.56 -11.40 -1.80
C LEU A 231 1.24 -12.65 -2.63
N GLY A 232 0.25 -12.58 -3.53
CA GLY A 232 -0.08 -13.66 -4.46
C GLY A 232 1.07 -13.97 -5.40
N ILE A 233 1.72 -12.95 -5.97
CA ILE A 233 2.87 -13.15 -6.86
C ILE A 233 4.07 -13.76 -6.12
N ARG A 234 4.37 -13.30 -4.91
CA ARG A 234 5.41 -13.93 -4.06
C ARG A 234 5.07 -15.37 -3.75
N THR A 235 3.80 -15.67 -3.48
CA THR A 235 3.36 -17.06 -3.30
C THR A 235 3.62 -17.86 -4.57
N LEU A 236 3.32 -17.34 -5.77
CA LEU A 236 3.60 -18.03 -7.03
C LEU A 236 5.09 -18.30 -7.23
N GLU A 237 5.97 -17.34 -6.94
CA GLU A 237 7.43 -17.54 -6.97
C GLU A 237 7.87 -18.75 -6.13
N GLU A 238 7.25 -18.92 -4.97
CA GLU A 238 7.58 -20.00 -4.01
C GLU A 238 6.94 -21.35 -4.38
N ILE A 239 5.70 -21.36 -4.86
CA ILE A 239 4.95 -22.61 -5.06
C ILE A 239 5.08 -23.17 -6.48
N THR A 240 5.36 -22.34 -7.50
CA THR A 240 5.45 -22.78 -8.91
C THR A 240 6.36 -24.00 -9.11
N PRO A 241 7.55 -24.09 -8.49
CA PRO A 241 8.43 -25.26 -8.61
C PRO A 241 7.83 -26.55 -8.03
N LEU A 242 6.89 -26.43 -7.09
CA LEU A 242 6.26 -27.54 -6.37
C LEU A 242 4.97 -28.03 -7.06
N LEU A 243 4.43 -27.26 -8.02
CA LEU A 243 3.14 -27.55 -8.63
C LEU A 243 3.18 -28.85 -9.42
N GLN A 244 2.20 -29.71 -9.15
CA GLN A 244 1.89 -30.90 -9.92
C GLN A 244 0.72 -30.58 -10.84
N ILE A 245 0.93 -30.73 -12.15
CA ILE A 245 -0.06 -30.43 -13.18
C ILE A 245 -0.70 -31.73 -13.67
N SER A 246 -2.01 -31.71 -13.92
CA SER A 246 -2.73 -32.82 -14.56
C SER A 246 -3.47 -32.35 -15.81
N ASP A 247 -3.50 -33.23 -16.82
CA ASP A 247 -4.30 -33.05 -18.04
C ASP A 247 -5.68 -33.75 -17.95
N GLY A 248 -6.10 -34.21 -16.75
CA GLY A 248 -7.30 -35.04 -16.57
C GLY A 248 -7.88 -35.01 -15.16
N ALA A 249 -8.96 -35.77 -14.93
CA ALA A 249 -9.68 -35.82 -13.65
C ALA A 249 -8.79 -36.39 -12.53
N ASP A 250 -8.84 -35.74 -11.36
CA ASP A 250 -8.07 -36.10 -10.17
C ASP A 250 -8.22 -37.59 -9.79
N SER A 251 -7.13 -38.19 -9.35
CA SER A 251 -7.15 -39.51 -8.72
C SER A 251 -7.89 -39.45 -7.38
N GLU A 252 -8.93 -40.29 -7.19
CA GLU A 252 -9.69 -40.35 -5.93
C GLU A 252 -8.75 -40.65 -4.73
N GLY A 253 -8.68 -39.70 -3.78
CA GLY A 253 -8.07 -39.89 -2.46
C GLY A 253 -6.63 -39.41 -2.27
N GLY A 254 -5.99 -38.81 -3.28
CA GLY A 254 -4.65 -38.21 -3.19
C GLY A 254 -4.63 -36.67 -3.13
N PRO A 255 -3.44 -36.04 -2.98
CA PRO A 255 -3.27 -34.60 -3.20
C PRO A 255 -3.72 -34.22 -4.62
N ARG A 256 -4.47 -33.12 -4.76
CA ARG A 256 -5.01 -32.71 -6.06
C ARG A 256 -3.96 -32.01 -6.90
N ALA A 257 -3.81 -32.46 -8.13
CA ALA A 257 -3.01 -31.76 -9.13
C ALA A 257 -3.80 -30.55 -9.65
N VAL A 258 -3.12 -29.49 -10.04
CA VAL A 258 -3.78 -28.35 -10.69
C VAL A 258 -4.00 -28.65 -12.16
N SER A 259 -5.19 -28.36 -12.68
CA SER A 259 -5.47 -28.55 -14.10
C SER A 259 -4.69 -27.56 -14.96
N ARG A 260 -4.29 -27.98 -16.17
CA ARG A 260 -3.72 -27.09 -17.18
C ARG A 260 -4.57 -25.83 -17.42
N GLU A 261 -5.88 -26.00 -17.59
CA GLU A 261 -6.83 -24.90 -17.84
C GLU A 261 -6.78 -23.85 -16.72
N THR A 262 -6.65 -24.28 -15.46
CA THR A 262 -6.53 -23.36 -14.32
C THR A 262 -5.24 -22.55 -14.36
N ILE A 263 -4.13 -23.15 -14.79
CA ILE A 263 -2.85 -22.43 -14.95
C ILE A 263 -2.92 -21.46 -16.13
N GLU A 264 -3.53 -21.84 -17.25
CA GLU A 264 -3.74 -20.97 -18.40
C GLU A 264 -4.62 -19.77 -18.03
N LEU A 265 -5.73 -19.98 -17.29
CA LEU A 265 -6.56 -18.91 -16.75
C LEU A 265 -5.78 -17.97 -15.81
N LEU A 266 -4.84 -18.50 -15.03
CA LEU A 266 -3.99 -17.70 -14.15
C LEU A 266 -2.98 -16.87 -14.96
N ILE A 267 -2.40 -17.43 -16.02
CA ILE A 267 -1.53 -16.70 -16.95
C ILE A 267 -2.30 -15.55 -17.60
N ASP A 268 -3.51 -15.80 -18.09
CA ASP A 268 -4.37 -14.77 -18.69
C ASP A 268 -4.70 -13.66 -17.68
N HIS A 269 -5.00 -14.02 -16.44
CA HIS A 269 -5.25 -13.06 -15.37
C HIS A 269 -4.05 -12.16 -15.09
N LEU A 270 -2.84 -12.73 -15.02
CA LEU A 270 -1.60 -11.99 -14.75
C LEU A 270 -1.17 -11.09 -15.93
N LEU A 271 -1.57 -11.43 -17.15
CA LEU A 271 -1.25 -10.63 -18.34
C LEU A 271 -2.31 -9.57 -18.67
N ASP A 272 -3.47 -9.59 -18.00
CA ASP A 272 -4.54 -8.60 -18.17
C ASP A 272 -4.26 -7.31 -17.38
N VAL A 273 -3.70 -6.31 -18.07
CA VAL A 273 -3.35 -5.01 -17.48
C VAL A 273 -4.55 -4.07 -17.34
N GLU A 274 -5.63 -4.31 -18.10
CA GLU A 274 -6.76 -3.38 -18.21
C GLU A 274 -7.48 -3.11 -16.88
N PRO A 275 -7.79 -4.13 -16.05
CA PRO A 275 -8.39 -3.90 -14.75
C PRO A 275 -7.53 -3.03 -13.83
N SER A 276 -6.22 -3.29 -13.76
CA SER A 276 -5.29 -2.49 -12.94
C SER A 276 -5.27 -1.04 -13.41
N ARG A 277 -5.09 -0.83 -14.73
CA ARG A 277 -5.05 0.51 -15.34
C ARG A 277 -6.29 1.34 -15.00
N ARG A 278 -7.49 0.77 -15.17
CA ARG A 278 -8.76 1.46 -14.84
C ARG A 278 -8.87 1.80 -13.36
N ASN A 279 -8.46 0.90 -12.47
CA ASN A 279 -8.53 1.13 -11.03
C ASN A 279 -7.59 2.26 -10.61
N TRP A 280 -6.39 2.31 -11.18
CA TRP A 280 -5.47 3.43 -10.95
C TRP A 280 -5.99 4.76 -11.51
N GLU A 281 -6.60 4.77 -12.69
CA GLU A 281 -7.23 5.98 -13.26
C GLU A 281 -8.33 6.51 -12.33
N VAL A 282 -9.16 5.62 -11.79
CA VAL A 282 -10.18 5.95 -10.79
C VAL A 282 -9.53 6.46 -9.51
N ALA A 283 -8.48 5.79 -9.02
CA ALA A 283 -7.77 6.16 -7.80
C ALA A 283 -7.16 7.57 -7.87
N LEU A 284 -6.45 7.89 -8.95
CA LEU A 284 -5.89 9.22 -9.18
C LEU A 284 -6.99 10.27 -9.33
N HIS A 285 -8.10 9.94 -10.01
CA HIS A 285 -9.18 10.88 -10.16
C HIS A 285 -9.88 11.19 -8.83
N ALA A 286 -10.19 10.18 -8.02
CA ALA A 286 -10.76 10.40 -6.70
C ALA A 286 -9.79 11.12 -5.77
N GLU A 287 -8.48 10.86 -5.85
CA GLU A 287 -7.46 11.60 -5.10
C GLU A 287 -7.46 13.09 -5.49
N ALA A 288 -7.53 13.40 -6.79
CA ALA A 288 -7.63 14.78 -7.24
C ALA A 288 -8.91 15.47 -6.70
N LEU A 289 -10.05 14.78 -6.68
CA LEU A 289 -11.29 15.30 -6.10
C LEU A 289 -11.25 15.38 -4.58
N SER A 290 -10.54 14.49 -3.88
CA SER A 290 -10.35 14.57 -2.43
C SER A 290 -9.56 15.83 -2.05
N MET A 291 -8.58 16.23 -2.88
CA MET A 291 -7.87 17.49 -2.72
C MET A 291 -8.77 18.71 -2.99
N VAL A 292 -9.71 18.63 -3.94
CA VAL A 292 -10.72 19.68 -4.14
C VAL A 292 -11.69 19.77 -2.95
N ASP A 293 -12.11 18.64 -2.39
CA ASP A 293 -12.93 18.59 -1.18
C ASP A 293 -12.19 19.19 0.03
N LEU A 294 -10.91 18.87 0.18
CA LEU A 294 -10.03 19.47 1.19
C LEU A 294 -9.91 20.99 1.00
N ALA A 295 -9.77 21.48 -0.24
CA ALA A 295 -9.78 22.91 -0.52
C ALA A 295 -11.11 23.58 -0.12
N GLN A 296 -12.25 22.91 -0.35
CA GLN A 296 -13.56 23.38 0.11
C GLN A 296 -13.68 23.41 1.64
N TYR A 297 -13.12 22.42 2.34
CA TYR A 297 -13.06 22.39 3.80
C TYR A 297 -12.30 23.60 4.35
N PHE A 298 -11.10 23.88 3.83
CA PHE A 298 -10.31 25.04 4.22
C PHE A 298 -10.99 26.38 3.92
N ARG A 299 -11.72 26.46 2.80
CA ARG A 299 -12.54 27.62 2.44
C ARG A 299 -13.64 27.89 3.48
N ARG A 300 -14.27 26.84 4.01
CA ARG A 300 -15.30 26.94 5.06
C ARG A 300 -14.73 27.30 6.45
N GLY A 301 -13.41 27.47 6.55
CA GLY A 301 -12.73 27.82 7.79
C GLY A 301 -12.25 26.61 8.59
N GLY A 302 -12.21 25.43 7.98
CA GLY A 302 -11.51 24.27 8.55
C GLY A 302 -10.04 24.56 8.79
N THR A 303 -9.48 24.01 9.88
CA THR A 303 -8.12 24.33 10.35
C THR A 303 -7.28 23.12 10.71
N VAL A 304 -7.85 21.91 10.67
CA VAL A 304 -7.18 20.67 11.09
C VAL A 304 -7.38 19.64 9.98
N ILE A 305 -6.30 18.97 9.59
CA ILE A 305 -6.38 17.70 8.84
C ILE A 305 -6.03 16.60 9.84
N VAL A 306 -6.90 15.62 10.02
CA VAL A 306 -6.64 14.45 10.85
C VAL A 306 -5.62 13.59 10.11
N GLY A 307 -4.40 13.47 10.64
CA GLY A 307 -3.32 12.69 10.03
C GLY A 307 -1.99 13.45 9.91
N MET A 308 -2.02 14.79 9.86
CA MET A 308 -0.85 15.59 10.24
C MET A 308 -0.69 15.48 11.76
N GLN A 309 -0.03 14.41 12.20
CA GLN A 309 0.34 14.22 13.60
C GLN A 309 1.26 15.38 14.00
N PHE A 310 0.69 16.47 14.51
CA PHE A 310 1.43 17.33 15.41
C PHE A 310 1.85 16.45 16.59
N PRO A 311 3.13 16.47 17.00
CA PRO A 311 3.59 15.62 18.09
C PRO A 311 2.64 15.76 19.29
N PRO A 312 2.15 14.64 19.86
CA PRO A 312 1.06 14.63 20.85
C PRO A 312 1.38 15.39 22.16
N THR A 313 2.60 15.91 22.28
CA THR A 313 3.12 16.61 23.46
C THR A 313 2.93 18.13 23.41
N THR A 314 2.60 18.73 22.26
CA THR A 314 2.29 20.17 22.19
C THR A 314 0.80 20.36 21.96
N GLY A 315 0.06 20.63 23.03
CA GLY A 315 -1.38 20.93 22.94
C GLY A 315 -1.63 22.07 21.95
N PHE A 316 -2.57 21.86 21.04
CA PHE A 316 -2.98 22.85 20.04
C PHE A 316 -3.47 24.11 20.75
N THR A 317 -2.70 25.19 20.69
CA THR A 317 -3.03 26.41 21.43
C THR A 317 -4.08 27.23 20.66
N PRO A 318 -4.83 28.12 21.33
CA PRO A 318 -5.72 29.07 20.64
C PRO A 318 -5.00 29.94 19.60
N LEU A 319 -3.69 30.17 19.78
CA LEU A 319 -2.86 30.87 18.81
C LEU A 319 -2.68 30.02 17.54
N ASP A 320 -2.42 28.72 17.68
CA ASP A 320 -2.27 27.79 16.55
C ASP A 320 -3.57 27.72 15.74
N ALA A 321 -4.72 27.66 16.41
CA ALA A 321 -6.02 27.72 15.74
C ALA A 321 -6.23 29.04 14.99
N SER A 322 -5.80 30.17 15.56
CA SER A 322 -5.90 31.48 14.91
C SER A 322 -4.98 31.60 13.69
N VAL A 323 -3.77 31.05 13.79
CA VAL A 323 -2.80 31.00 12.68
C VAL A 323 -3.32 30.09 11.59
N ALA A 324 -3.73 28.86 11.91
CA ALA A 324 -4.31 27.92 10.95
C ALA A 324 -5.55 28.49 10.26
N TRP A 325 -6.43 29.18 11.01
CA TRP A 325 -7.54 29.91 10.42
C TRP A 325 -7.05 30.99 9.46
N CYS A 326 -6.07 31.81 9.82
CA CYS A 326 -5.52 32.82 8.90
C CYS A 326 -4.94 32.20 7.62
N MET A 327 -4.28 31.06 7.73
CA MET A 327 -3.61 30.34 6.64
C MET A 327 -4.54 29.48 5.79
N SER A 328 -5.79 29.24 6.21
CA SER A 328 -6.73 28.38 5.50
C SER A 328 -6.88 28.66 3.99
N PRO A 329 -6.87 29.91 3.48
CA PRO A 329 -7.00 30.16 2.04
C PRO A 329 -5.75 29.74 1.27
N ILE A 330 -4.58 29.82 1.91
CA ILE A 330 -3.32 29.35 1.33
C ILE A 330 -3.35 27.83 1.22
N HIS A 331 -3.77 27.13 2.29
CA HIS A 331 -3.95 25.68 2.26
C HIS A 331 -4.99 25.23 1.21
N ALA A 332 -6.07 26.01 1.02
CA ALA A 332 -7.03 25.73 -0.05
C ALA A 332 -6.42 25.84 -1.45
N LEU A 333 -5.56 26.85 -1.68
CA LEU A 333 -4.86 27.02 -2.96
C LEU A 333 -3.80 25.95 -3.19
N ASP A 334 -3.07 25.54 -2.14
CA ASP A 334 -2.13 24.42 -2.19
C ASP A 334 -2.86 23.12 -2.57
N ALA A 335 -3.97 22.79 -1.90
CA ALA A 335 -4.76 21.60 -2.22
C ALA A 335 -5.31 21.61 -3.67
N LEU A 336 -5.74 22.77 -4.19
CA LEU A 336 -6.16 22.88 -5.60
C LEU A 336 -5.02 22.65 -6.59
N ARG A 337 -3.81 23.09 -6.25
CA ARG A 337 -2.64 22.82 -7.07
C ARG A 337 -2.34 21.33 -7.08
N ASP A 338 -2.35 20.69 -5.92
CA ASP A 338 -2.11 19.25 -5.80
C ASP A 338 -3.16 18.47 -6.62
N ALA A 339 -4.44 18.86 -6.56
CA ALA A 339 -5.49 18.30 -7.42
C ALA A 339 -5.17 18.43 -8.92
N GLN A 340 -4.63 19.58 -9.34
CA GLN A 340 -4.26 19.82 -10.74
C GLN A 340 -3.05 19.01 -11.17
N GLU A 341 -2.03 18.86 -10.32
CA GLU A 341 -0.86 18.03 -10.64
C GLU A 341 -1.22 16.54 -10.71
N ILE A 342 -2.02 16.03 -9.76
CA ILE A 342 -2.54 14.64 -9.81
C ILE A 342 -3.37 14.42 -11.09
N ARG A 343 -4.18 15.39 -11.49
CA ARG A 343 -4.96 15.28 -12.73
C ARG A 343 -4.07 15.21 -13.98
N LYS A 344 -2.96 15.96 -14.00
CA LYS A 344 -1.98 15.94 -15.12
C LYS A 344 -1.19 14.64 -15.19
N SER A 345 -1.00 13.92 -14.08
CA SER A 345 -0.25 12.66 -14.06
C SER A 345 -1.03 11.46 -14.59
N ARG A 346 -2.36 11.55 -14.73
CA ARG A 346 -3.22 10.43 -15.20
C ARG A 346 -2.75 9.76 -16.50
N PRO A 347 -2.34 10.50 -17.56
CA PRO A 347 -1.85 9.87 -18.79
C PRO A 347 -0.55 9.06 -18.62
N ALA A 348 0.18 9.23 -17.51
CA ALA A 348 1.38 8.44 -17.23
C ALA A 348 1.08 6.94 -16.99
N LEU A 349 -0.20 6.57 -16.81
CA LEU A 349 -0.62 5.19 -16.57
C LEU A 349 -1.15 4.47 -17.82
N ASP A 350 -1.12 5.14 -18.98
CA ASP A 350 -1.38 4.52 -20.28
C ASP A 350 -0.29 3.45 -20.59
N ASP A 351 -0.41 2.74 -21.72
CA ASP A 351 0.56 1.75 -22.20
C ASP A 351 1.87 2.41 -22.69
N LEU A 352 2.53 3.11 -21.77
CA LEU A 352 3.82 3.76 -21.94
C LEU A 352 4.92 2.90 -21.30
N THR A 353 6.17 3.18 -21.66
CA THR A 353 7.32 2.76 -20.84
C THR A 353 7.40 3.59 -19.57
N TYR A 354 8.08 3.08 -18.55
CA TYR A 354 8.29 3.83 -17.31
C TYR A 354 8.93 5.20 -17.55
N SER A 355 9.99 5.30 -18.36
CA SER A 355 10.59 6.59 -18.76
C SER A 355 9.60 7.55 -19.42
N ALA A 356 8.76 7.05 -20.33
CA ALA A 356 7.75 7.87 -20.98
C ALA A 356 6.68 8.36 -19.99
N ALA A 357 6.25 7.50 -19.06
CA ALA A 357 5.35 7.86 -17.98
C ALA A 357 5.96 8.91 -17.03
N VAL A 358 7.20 8.71 -16.59
CA VAL A 358 7.91 9.65 -15.71
C VAL A 358 8.15 11.00 -16.39
N ALA A 359 8.39 11.02 -17.70
CA ALA A 359 8.55 12.26 -18.46
C ALA A 359 7.28 13.12 -18.52
N LEU A 360 6.10 12.53 -18.26
CA LEU A 360 4.83 13.26 -18.13
C LEU A 360 4.62 13.85 -16.74
N LEU A 361 5.37 13.37 -15.73
CA LEU A 361 5.32 13.90 -14.37
C LEU A 361 6.16 15.17 -14.28
N SER A 362 5.60 16.24 -13.74
CA SER A 362 6.29 17.53 -13.60
C SER A 362 7.61 17.38 -12.85
N ASP A 363 8.68 17.99 -13.37
CA ASP A 363 9.88 18.29 -12.55
C ASP A 363 9.46 19.19 -11.37
N GLU A 364 10.15 19.07 -10.23
CA GLU A 364 9.88 19.84 -9.00
C GLU A 364 9.63 21.32 -9.33
N ALA A 365 8.36 21.74 -9.31
CA ALA A 365 8.04 23.12 -9.60
C ALA A 365 8.61 24.00 -8.48
N PRO A 366 9.27 25.13 -8.81
CA PRO A 366 9.95 25.96 -7.82
C PRO A 366 8.98 26.38 -6.72
N VAL A 367 9.39 26.13 -5.48
CA VAL A 367 8.56 26.36 -4.31
C VAL A 367 8.37 27.87 -4.11
N GLY A 368 7.19 28.38 -4.44
CA GLY A 368 6.83 29.77 -4.19
C GLY A 368 6.70 30.05 -2.69
N ALA A 369 6.93 31.30 -2.26
CA ALA A 369 6.90 31.71 -0.85
C ALA A 369 5.55 31.51 -0.10
N LEU A 370 4.49 31.09 -0.81
CA LEU A 370 3.18 30.78 -0.25
C LEU A 370 2.93 29.28 -0.07
N GLN A 371 3.87 28.41 -0.45
CA GLN A 371 3.70 26.96 -0.47
C GLN A 371 4.25 26.37 0.83
N LEU A 372 3.34 25.96 1.73
CA LEU A 372 3.72 25.48 3.07
C LEU A 372 3.48 23.98 3.25
N ALA A 373 2.53 23.38 2.51
CA ALA A 373 2.19 21.97 2.63
C ALA A 373 2.53 21.15 1.36
N SER A 374 2.47 21.75 0.16
CA SER A 374 2.56 21.03 -1.12
C SER A 374 3.90 20.33 -1.38
N HIS A 375 5.00 20.78 -0.77
CA HIS A 375 6.31 20.13 -0.93
C HIS A 375 6.32 18.67 -0.42
N GLN A 376 5.45 18.32 0.53
CA GLN A 376 5.38 16.94 1.02
C GLN A 376 4.74 16.00 -0.03
N LEU A 377 3.79 16.48 -0.82
CA LEU A 377 3.05 15.68 -1.81
C LEU A 377 3.73 15.66 -3.20
N ASP A 378 4.38 16.76 -3.64
CA ASP A 378 5.12 16.81 -4.91
C ASP A 378 6.22 15.71 -4.98
N SER A 379 6.87 15.41 -3.86
CA SER A 379 7.88 14.33 -3.77
C SER A 379 7.31 12.91 -3.93
N GLN A 380 5.99 12.74 -3.91
CA GLN A 380 5.33 11.43 -3.91
C GLN A 380 4.71 11.03 -5.24
N GLN A 381 4.65 11.89 -6.26
CA GLN A 381 3.94 11.54 -7.51
C GLN A 381 4.58 10.42 -8.32
N LYS A 382 5.92 10.27 -8.24
CA LYS A 382 6.65 9.21 -8.95
C LYS A 382 6.45 7.83 -8.32
N ALA A 383 6.25 7.78 -7.01
CA ALA A 383 6.21 6.52 -6.28
C ALA A 383 5.02 5.62 -6.69
N PRO A 384 3.77 6.11 -6.81
CA PRO A 384 2.66 5.28 -7.26
C PRO A 384 2.83 4.76 -8.69
N VAL A 385 3.32 5.60 -9.62
CA VAL A 385 3.63 5.17 -11.00
C VAL A 385 4.69 4.08 -10.99
N TRP A 386 5.80 4.28 -10.30
CA TRP A 386 6.84 3.26 -10.16
C TRP A 386 6.30 1.95 -9.56
N ILE A 387 5.49 2.04 -8.51
CA ILE A 387 4.88 0.88 -7.85
C ILE A 387 4.02 0.08 -8.84
N GLU A 388 3.19 0.73 -9.65
CA GLU A 388 2.38 0.05 -10.69
C GLU A 388 3.26 -0.67 -11.72
N TYR A 389 4.29 0.00 -12.24
CA TYR A 389 5.19 -0.61 -13.23
C TYR A 389 5.96 -1.80 -12.67
N ARG A 390 6.34 -1.75 -11.38
CA ARG A 390 6.93 -2.90 -10.69
C ARG A 390 5.98 -4.07 -10.59
N TYR A 391 4.71 -3.83 -10.27
CA TYR A 391 3.73 -4.91 -10.18
C TYR A 391 3.45 -5.53 -11.55
N ARG A 392 3.33 -4.73 -12.61
CA ARG A 392 3.26 -5.26 -13.98
C ARG A 392 4.45 -6.15 -14.34
N ALA A 393 5.65 -5.80 -13.89
CA ALA A 393 6.84 -6.62 -14.13
C ALA A 393 6.77 -7.95 -13.38
N ASP A 394 6.33 -7.92 -12.11
CA ASP A 394 6.11 -9.10 -11.29
C ASP A 394 5.08 -10.04 -11.92
N ASP A 395 3.93 -9.52 -12.35
CA ASP A 395 2.85 -10.30 -12.94
C ASP A 395 3.30 -10.99 -14.23
N ARG A 396 4.00 -10.25 -15.10
CA ARG A 396 4.57 -10.78 -16.34
C ARG A 396 5.62 -11.85 -16.09
N MET A 397 6.50 -11.67 -15.10
CA MET A 397 7.49 -12.68 -14.71
C MET A 397 6.81 -13.94 -14.14
N ALA A 398 5.78 -13.78 -13.32
CA ALA A 398 5.01 -14.89 -12.78
C ALA A 398 4.27 -15.67 -13.88
N ALA A 399 3.68 -14.97 -14.86
CA ALA A 399 3.04 -15.58 -16.03
C ALA A 399 4.04 -16.41 -16.85
N ILE A 400 5.24 -15.88 -17.11
CA ILE A 400 6.31 -16.63 -17.79
C ILE A 400 6.72 -17.85 -16.96
N ALA A 401 6.88 -17.73 -15.63
CA ALA A 401 7.24 -18.85 -14.78
C ALA A 401 6.19 -19.99 -14.83
N LEU A 402 4.91 -19.66 -14.85
CA LEU A 402 3.82 -20.62 -15.02
C LEU A 402 3.82 -21.26 -16.42
N ALA A 403 4.04 -20.48 -17.48
CA ALA A 403 4.20 -21.00 -18.83
C ALA A 403 5.39 -21.96 -18.94
N MET A 404 6.52 -21.63 -18.31
CA MET A 404 7.68 -22.52 -18.22
C MET A 404 7.34 -23.81 -17.47
N ARG A 405 6.50 -23.74 -16.43
CA ARG A 405 6.06 -24.92 -15.68
C ARG A 405 5.16 -25.84 -16.52
N LEU A 406 4.26 -25.28 -17.33
CA LEU A 406 3.50 -26.04 -18.34
C LEU A 406 4.42 -26.68 -19.39
N PHE A 407 5.41 -25.94 -19.90
CA PHE A 407 6.39 -26.48 -20.84
C PHE A 407 7.17 -27.66 -20.24
N GLU A 408 7.61 -27.52 -18.98
CA GLU A 408 8.32 -28.57 -18.24
C GLU A 408 7.47 -29.81 -18.03
N HIS A 409 6.17 -29.64 -17.76
CA HIS A 409 5.20 -30.73 -17.68
C HIS A 409 5.12 -31.52 -19.00
N ASP A 410 5.03 -30.84 -20.14
CA ASP A 410 4.89 -31.50 -21.45
C ASP A 410 6.17 -32.15 -21.96
N HIS A 411 7.32 -31.53 -21.69
CA HIS A 411 8.59 -31.90 -22.30
C HIS A 411 9.55 -32.61 -21.32
N GLY A 412 9.22 -32.66 -20.03
CA GLY A 412 10.06 -33.23 -18.98
C GLY A 412 11.37 -32.47 -18.74
N ARG A 413 11.49 -31.26 -19.29
CA ARG A 413 12.66 -30.39 -19.19
C ARG A 413 12.25 -28.93 -19.28
N ARG A 414 13.02 -28.04 -18.66
CA ARG A 414 12.83 -26.59 -18.79
C ARG A 414 13.21 -26.08 -20.20
N PRO A 415 12.62 -24.96 -20.63
CA PRO A 415 12.95 -24.38 -21.94
C PRO A 415 14.36 -23.80 -21.93
N ALA A 416 15.05 -23.86 -23.08
CA ALA A 416 16.40 -23.32 -23.23
C ALA A 416 16.41 -21.81 -23.53
N SER A 417 15.30 -21.28 -24.04
CA SER A 417 15.04 -19.86 -24.27
C SER A 417 13.54 -19.59 -24.10
N LEU A 418 13.14 -18.34 -23.91
CA LEU A 418 11.72 -17.99 -23.76
C LEU A 418 10.91 -18.15 -25.06
N ASP A 419 11.55 -18.06 -26.24
CA ASP A 419 10.87 -18.10 -27.55
C ASP A 419 10.07 -19.38 -27.77
N VAL A 420 10.50 -20.51 -27.17
CA VAL A 420 9.81 -21.80 -27.31
C VAL A 420 8.48 -21.86 -26.56
N LEU A 421 8.19 -20.88 -25.70
CA LEU A 421 6.90 -20.75 -25.01
C LEU A 421 5.82 -20.21 -25.95
N VAL A 422 6.20 -19.60 -27.08
CA VAL A 422 5.28 -19.00 -28.05
C VAL A 422 5.13 -19.92 -29.27
N PRO A 423 3.91 -20.15 -29.79
CA PRO A 423 2.62 -19.61 -29.34
C PRO A 423 1.87 -20.48 -28.33
N ASP A 424 2.41 -21.65 -27.99
CA ASP A 424 1.63 -22.73 -27.37
C ASP A 424 1.30 -22.49 -25.88
N TYR A 425 2.13 -21.73 -25.17
CA TYR A 425 1.95 -21.42 -23.74
C TYR A 425 1.74 -19.93 -23.46
N LEU A 426 2.23 -19.07 -24.36
CA LEU A 426 2.06 -17.62 -24.34
C LEU A 426 1.73 -17.14 -25.75
N SER A 427 0.79 -16.21 -25.86
CA SER A 427 0.44 -15.59 -27.16
C SER A 427 1.59 -14.76 -27.75
N ALA A 428 2.36 -14.10 -26.89
CA ALA A 428 3.59 -13.38 -27.19
C ALA A 428 4.46 -13.29 -25.93
N LEU A 429 5.75 -12.99 -26.08
CA LEU A 429 6.62 -12.72 -24.93
C LEU A 429 6.27 -11.39 -24.28
N PRO A 430 5.96 -11.36 -22.97
CA PRO A 430 5.72 -10.11 -22.27
C PRO A 430 6.94 -9.18 -22.29
N LEU A 431 6.70 -7.90 -22.55
CA LEU A 431 7.72 -6.86 -22.50
C LEU A 431 8.05 -6.49 -21.04
N ASP A 432 9.25 -5.98 -20.82
CA ASP A 432 9.64 -5.30 -19.59
C ASP A 432 8.89 -3.96 -19.49
N PRO A 433 8.14 -3.65 -18.41
CA PRO A 433 7.51 -2.34 -18.26
C PRO A 433 8.49 -1.15 -18.24
N PHE A 434 9.75 -1.39 -17.89
CA PHE A 434 10.77 -0.35 -17.75
C PHE A 434 11.55 -0.09 -19.05
N ARG A 435 11.38 -0.92 -20.10
CA ARG A 435 12.05 -0.71 -21.39
C ARG A 435 11.31 -1.39 -22.54
N ASP A 436 11.53 -0.93 -23.78
CA ASP A 436 10.96 -1.54 -24.99
C ASP A 436 11.66 -2.86 -25.41
N ALA A 437 11.80 -3.81 -24.48
CA ALA A 437 12.41 -5.11 -24.72
C ALA A 437 11.75 -6.20 -23.86
N PRO A 438 11.79 -7.49 -24.26
CA PRO A 438 11.30 -8.58 -23.43
C PRO A 438 12.02 -8.69 -22.09
N LEU A 439 11.34 -9.30 -21.11
CA LEU A 439 11.96 -9.75 -19.87
C LEU A 439 13.09 -10.75 -20.16
N VAL A 440 14.13 -10.75 -19.33
CA VAL A 440 15.33 -11.58 -19.57
C VAL A 440 15.27 -12.85 -18.74
N TYR A 441 15.64 -13.97 -19.37
CA TYR A 441 15.78 -15.27 -18.72
C TYR A 441 17.24 -15.62 -18.53
N VAL A 442 17.64 -15.88 -17.28
CA VAL A 442 19.00 -16.27 -16.92
C VAL A 442 19.02 -17.76 -16.60
N ALA A 443 19.61 -18.53 -17.51
CA ALA A 443 19.80 -19.98 -17.43
C ALA A 443 21.01 -20.41 -16.58
N ASP A 444 21.22 -19.77 -15.42
CA ASP A 444 22.31 -20.12 -14.50
C ASP A 444 21.94 -21.38 -13.68
N PRO A 445 22.75 -22.45 -13.71
CA PRO A 445 22.53 -23.64 -12.89
C PRO A 445 22.50 -23.38 -11.37
N GLU A 446 23.18 -22.33 -10.88
CA GLU A 446 23.21 -21.99 -9.46
C GLU A 446 22.02 -21.14 -9.04
N CYS A 447 21.44 -20.35 -9.96
CA CYS A 447 20.39 -19.39 -9.64
C CYS A 447 19.54 -19.04 -10.87
N LEU A 448 18.55 -19.89 -11.14
CA LEU A 448 17.67 -19.70 -12.29
C LEU A 448 16.62 -18.61 -12.01
N HIS A 449 16.62 -17.53 -12.81
CA HIS A 449 15.71 -16.42 -12.59
C HIS A 449 15.31 -15.67 -13.88
N LEU A 450 14.20 -14.94 -13.79
CA LEU A 450 13.79 -13.90 -14.72
C LEU A 450 14.13 -12.54 -14.12
N TYR A 451 14.38 -11.51 -14.95
CA TYR A 451 14.52 -10.15 -14.44
C TYR A 451 14.01 -9.04 -15.37
N CYS A 452 13.78 -7.87 -14.77
CA CYS A 452 13.52 -6.59 -15.42
C CYS A 452 14.48 -5.49 -14.91
N VAL A 453 14.68 -4.41 -15.68
CA VAL A 453 15.71 -3.37 -15.41
C VAL A 453 15.32 -2.31 -14.34
N ASP A 454 14.16 -2.47 -13.67
CA ASP A 454 13.62 -1.57 -12.61
C ASP A 454 13.78 -0.04 -12.91
N GLU A 455 13.69 0.82 -11.89
CA GLU A 455 13.58 2.28 -12.05
C GLU A 455 14.78 3.01 -12.65
N ASP A 456 15.98 2.40 -12.66
CA ASP A 456 17.19 3.04 -13.20
C ASP A 456 17.37 2.79 -14.70
N GLU A 457 16.58 1.87 -15.28
CA GLU A 457 16.61 1.46 -16.68
C GLU A 457 17.99 0.96 -17.15
N VAL A 458 18.86 0.58 -16.20
CA VAL A 458 20.18 0.04 -16.47
C VAL A 458 20.13 -1.48 -16.34
N ASP A 459 20.48 -2.17 -17.42
CA ASP A 459 20.61 -3.64 -17.38
C ASP A 459 21.87 -4.03 -16.60
N ASN A 460 21.69 -4.53 -15.38
CA ASN A 460 22.78 -5.00 -14.53
C ASN A 460 23.04 -6.50 -14.72
N GLY A 461 22.56 -7.10 -15.81
CA GLY A 461 22.76 -8.51 -16.15
C GLY A 461 22.06 -9.48 -15.19
N GLY A 462 20.95 -9.06 -14.57
CA GLY A 462 20.23 -9.82 -13.57
C GLY A 462 20.82 -9.71 -12.17
N ALA A 463 21.75 -8.76 -11.94
CA ALA A 463 22.29 -8.54 -10.61
C ALA A 463 21.20 -8.02 -9.66
N TYR A 464 20.85 -8.81 -8.66
CA TYR A 464 19.80 -8.49 -7.69
C TYR A 464 20.38 -8.17 -6.30
N SER A 465 19.64 -7.37 -5.52
CA SER A 465 19.94 -7.16 -4.11
C SER A 465 19.43 -8.33 -3.27
N ARG A 466 20.26 -8.86 -2.37
CA ARG A 466 19.84 -9.84 -1.34
C ARG A 466 18.90 -9.22 -0.31
N LYS A 467 19.10 -7.94 0.00
CA LYS A 467 18.19 -7.19 0.87
C LYS A 467 17.01 -6.68 0.05
N ARG A 468 15.79 -7.00 0.49
CA ARG A 468 14.54 -6.40 0.01
C ARG A 468 14.34 -4.96 0.52
N ASP A 469 15.40 -4.17 0.59
CA ASP A 469 15.29 -2.77 0.99
C ASP A 469 14.66 -1.97 -0.17
N PHE A 470 13.57 -1.26 0.11
CA PHE A 470 12.94 -0.31 -0.83
C PHE A 470 13.80 0.92 -1.14
N LYS A 471 15.04 0.99 -0.62
CA LYS A 471 15.96 2.09 -0.90
C LYS A 471 16.67 1.81 -2.22
N LYS A 472 16.35 2.62 -3.24
CA LYS A 472 17.15 2.91 -4.45
C LYS A 472 18.34 1.96 -4.64
N SER A 473 18.03 0.70 -4.97
CA SER A 473 19.05 -0.29 -5.28
C SER A 473 19.25 -0.23 -6.79
N CYS A 474 20.48 0.04 -7.23
CA CYS A 474 20.89 -0.06 -8.64
C CYS A 474 20.93 -1.53 -9.10
N ALA A 475 19.89 -2.30 -8.81
CA ALA A 475 19.84 -3.74 -8.96
C ALA A 475 18.54 -4.12 -9.67
N ASP A 476 18.67 -5.04 -10.60
CA ASP A 476 17.57 -5.56 -11.40
C ASP A 476 16.57 -6.29 -10.50
N ARG A 477 15.30 -6.25 -10.91
CA ARG A 477 14.23 -6.92 -10.18
C ARG A 477 14.12 -8.36 -10.67
N ALA A 478 14.47 -9.31 -9.81
CA ALA A 478 14.50 -10.72 -10.15
C ALA A 478 13.32 -11.54 -9.57
N PHE A 479 12.87 -12.53 -10.35
CA PHE A 479 11.92 -13.57 -10.00
C PHE A 479 12.60 -14.95 -10.12
N PHE A 480 12.69 -15.70 -9.02
CA PHE A 480 13.46 -16.94 -8.93
C PHE A 480 12.61 -18.17 -9.25
N LEU A 481 13.01 -18.92 -10.27
CA LEU A 481 12.20 -19.99 -10.89
C LEU A 481 12.25 -21.33 -10.13
N ASN A 482 13.09 -21.44 -9.11
CA ASN A 482 13.19 -22.61 -8.24
C ASN A 482 12.64 -22.35 -6.83
N GLY A 483 12.12 -21.15 -6.56
CA GLY A 483 11.77 -20.72 -5.20
C GLY A 483 13.01 -20.61 -4.28
N ASP A 484 14.21 -20.70 -4.84
CA ASP A 484 15.52 -20.70 -4.19
C ASP A 484 16.16 -19.31 -4.16
N ARG A 485 15.31 -18.25 -4.14
CA ARG A 485 15.74 -16.86 -3.96
C ARG A 485 16.90 -16.80 -2.98
N PRO A 486 18.11 -16.34 -3.37
CA PRO A 486 19.28 -16.38 -2.51
C PRO A 486 19.10 -15.51 -1.28
N ARG A 487 19.43 -16.08 -0.13
CA ARG A 487 19.13 -15.53 1.19
C ARG A 487 20.41 -15.35 1.99
N ASP A 488 20.38 -14.41 2.92
CA ASP A 488 21.46 -14.29 3.91
C ASP A 488 21.34 -15.46 4.91
N SER A 489 22.42 -16.20 5.14
CA SER A 489 22.43 -17.31 6.08
C SER A 489 22.29 -16.80 7.52
N MET A 490 21.27 -17.24 8.25
CA MET A 490 21.15 -16.99 9.69
C MET A 490 22.06 -17.92 10.51
N PRO A 491 22.50 -17.50 11.71
CA PRO A 491 23.13 -18.40 12.67
C PRO A 491 22.21 -19.61 13.00
N PRO A 492 22.73 -20.85 13.06
CA PRO A 492 21.91 -22.06 13.27
C PRO A 492 21.06 -22.05 14.56
N ASP A 493 21.44 -21.27 15.56
CA ASP A 493 20.78 -21.16 16.86
C ASP A 493 19.76 -20.00 16.94
N TYR A 494 19.59 -19.21 15.88
CA TYR A 494 18.65 -18.09 15.86
C TYR A 494 17.21 -18.55 16.13
N TRP A 495 16.75 -19.56 15.38
CA TRP A 495 15.37 -20.07 15.49
C TRP A 495 15.13 -20.79 16.81
N ILE A 496 16.13 -21.50 17.33
CA ILE A 496 16.06 -22.15 18.64
C ILE A 496 15.90 -21.09 19.74
N ARG A 497 16.73 -20.04 19.75
CA ARG A 497 16.60 -18.94 20.73
C ARG A 497 15.27 -18.22 20.64
N LYS A 498 14.78 -17.99 19.41
CA LYS A 498 13.49 -17.33 19.19
C LYS A 498 12.34 -18.22 19.69
N LEU A 499 12.32 -19.51 19.35
CA LEU A 499 11.35 -20.49 19.85
C LEU A 499 11.41 -20.61 21.38
N ASP A 500 12.60 -20.66 21.99
CA ASP A 500 12.77 -20.73 23.45
C ASP A 500 12.22 -19.50 24.18
N GLN A 501 12.40 -18.30 23.59
CA GLN A 501 11.82 -17.05 24.12
C GLN A 501 10.28 -17.05 24.09
N LEU A 502 9.69 -17.81 23.16
CA LEU A 502 8.26 -17.77 22.85
C LEU A 502 7.46 -18.87 23.55
N VAL A 503 7.98 -20.09 23.56
CA VAL A 503 7.33 -21.26 24.19
C VAL A 503 7.63 -21.29 25.70
N GLY A 504 8.70 -20.61 26.13
CA GLY A 504 9.28 -20.79 27.47
C GLY A 504 9.90 -22.19 27.61
N PRO A 505 10.75 -22.41 28.62
CA PRO A 505 11.35 -23.72 28.84
C PRO A 505 10.23 -24.77 29.06
N PRO A 506 10.37 -25.98 28.51
CA PRO A 506 9.35 -27.02 28.64
C PRO A 506 9.09 -27.31 30.13
N GLY A 507 7.85 -27.04 30.57
CA GLY A 507 7.40 -27.30 31.94
C GLY A 507 7.02 -26.07 32.78
N ARG A 508 7.06 -24.85 32.24
CA ARG A 508 6.56 -23.66 32.96
C ARG A 508 5.05 -23.50 32.76
N ASN A 509 4.30 -23.40 33.86
CA ASN A 509 2.85 -23.23 33.84
C ASN A 509 2.51 -21.83 33.29
N PRO A 510 1.65 -21.68 32.26
CA PRO A 510 1.32 -20.38 31.66
C PRO A 510 0.67 -19.37 32.63
N ASP A 511 0.17 -19.82 33.79
CA ASP A 511 -0.37 -18.94 34.85
C ASP A 511 0.72 -18.26 35.70
N GLU A 512 1.98 -18.66 35.57
CA GLU A 512 3.13 -17.99 36.19
C GLU A 512 3.67 -16.90 35.26
N ALA A 513 2.94 -15.78 35.14
CA ALA A 513 3.45 -14.60 34.46
C ALA A 513 4.77 -14.16 35.12
N PRO A 514 5.82 -13.81 34.34
CA PRO A 514 7.05 -13.31 34.91
C PRO A 514 6.75 -12.00 35.65
N ALA A 515 7.12 -11.94 36.92
CA ALA A 515 7.17 -10.67 37.63
C ALA A 515 8.11 -9.75 36.84
N CYS A 516 7.58 -8.68 36.25
CA CYS A 516 8.39 -7.62 35.67
C CYS A 516 9.31 -7.09 36.77
N ASP A 517 10.61 -7.36 36.66
CA ASP A 517 11.63 -6.78 37.52
C ASP A 517 11.88 -5.34 37.02
N PRO A 518 11.55 -4.30 37.81
CA PRO A 518 11.68 -2.92 37.38
C PRO A 518 13.07 -2.41 37.74
N ALA A 519 14.12 -2.94 37.12
CA ALA A 519 15.46 -2.39 37.26
C ALA A 519 16.40 -2.92 36.17
N GLU A 520 16.42 -2.26 35.02
CA GLU A 520 17.64 -2.03 34.22
C GLU A 520 17.31 -1.03 33.11
N ASP A 521 17.48 0.25 33.42
CA ASP A 521 17.72 1.37 32.50
C ASP A 521 18.93 2.16 33.01
#